data_AF-A0A060HHQ4-F1
#
_entry.id   AF-A0A060HHQ4-F1
#
_cell.length_a   1.000
_cell.length_b   1.000
_cell.length_c   1.000
_cell.angle_alpha   90.00
_cell.angle_beta   90.00
_cell.angle_gamma   90.00
#
_symmetry.space_group_name_H-M   'P 1'
#
loop_
_entity.id
_entity.type
_entity.pdbx_description
1 polymer ?
#
loop_
_entity_poly.entity_id
_entity_poly.type
_entity_poly.pdbx_seq_one_letter_code
_entity_poly.pdbx_strand_id
1 'polypeptide(L)'
;MPAAVDYDAIANILTLRYNPRRSPPKRPLAASDFVPAKADNNNVESQALKIIEGDLARVREKRVSVLLSGGVDSVLTLAMLRKFRPDINVSCVSMGFGEDDDEVSAARNIAGIYGCDFRGLVLDDVLIGLPRLVKIAGEPRWNLYQAYAFEACREKTIFSGDGGDELFAGYTFRYQKYLSFLPEKAGWKEKARLYVSCHERDWVPDQEKVFGPKVRFSWDRIYGLLKHHFNNSRLAPLDQVFLADWNGKLLFDWLPANLAFSKAFGIKIQSLFLSGRMTKFATHLPWQVKYDPQSATGKLPLRAILKGERLHMEPVKKGFSANSISLWKKRDQEITKQYVNNSGDSEVVRAGIISGDWVQKTTEKLLAQEEPDVRYVNKMLALLALEVWWRLFVSKTMKGSEKL
;
A
#
# COMPACT_ATOMS: atom_id res chain seq x y z
N MET A 1 11.68 18.80 26.15
CA MET A 1 10.23 18.55 26.06
C MET A 1 9.99 17.55 24.93
N PRO A 2 9.06 16.58 25.05
CA PRO A 2 8.65 15.79 23.89
C PRO A 2 8.20 16.75 22.78
N ALA A 3 8.53 16.46 21.52
CA ALA A 3 8.00 17.24 20.40
C ALA A 3 6.47 17.28 20.50
N ALA A 4 5.87 18.44 20.26
CA ALA A 4 4.42 18.58 20.30
C ALA A 4 3.78 17.58 19.34
N VAL A 5 2.79 16.81 19.82
CA VAL A 5 2.09 15.82 19.00
C VAL A 5 1.22 16.56 17.97
N ASP A 6 1.40 16.24 16.69
CA ASP A 6 0.57 16.77 15.60
C ASP A 6 -0.75 15.99 15.51
N TYR A 7 -1.82 16.57 16.08
CA TYR A 7 -3.15 15.97 16.08
C TYR A 7 -3.81 15.93 14.70
N ASP A 8 -3.47 16.86 13.79
CA ASP A 8 -3.96 16.83 12.42
C ASP A 8 -3.30 15.66 11.66
N ALA A 9 -2.03 15.36 11.93
CA ALA A 9 -1.35 14.18 11.38
C ALA A 9 -2.04 12.89 11.83
N ILE A 10 -2.43 12.77 13.10
CA ILE A 10 -3.17 11.61 13.62
C ILE A 10 -4.50 11.46 12.89
N ALA A 11 -5.27 12.54 12.75
CA ALA A 11 -6.53 12.52 12.01
C ALA A 11 -6.32 12.06 10.55
N ASN A 12 -5.32 12.60 9.87
CA ASN A 12 -5.00 12.24 8.49
C ASN A 12 -4.61 10.76 8.37
N ILE A 13 -3.72 10.26 9.23
CA ILE A 13 -3.28 8.85 9.19
C ILE A 13 -4.45 7.91 9.52
N LEU A 14 -5.27 8.24 10.51
CA LEU A 14 -6.44 7.43 10.86
C LEU A 14 -7.60 7.55 9.87
N THR A 15 -7.52 8.33 8.80
CA THR A 15 -8.59 8.45 7.80
C THR A 15 -8.13 8.15 6.37
N LEU A 16 -6.90 8.56 6.02
CA LEU A 16 -6.30 8.34 4.70
C LEU A 16 -5.22 7.25 4.71
N ARG A 17 -4.79 6.77 5.90
CA ARG A 17 -3.63 5.89 6.14
C ARG A 17 -2.26 6.58 5.97
N TYR A 18 -2.24 7.85 5.61
CA TYR A 18 -1.03 8.65 5.45
C TYR A 18 -1.30 10.11 5.81
N ASN A 19 -0.24 10.88 6.04
CA ASN A 19 -0.33 12.32 6.25
C ASN A 19 0.23 13.10 5.04
N PRO A 20 -0.63 13.72 4.19
CA PRO A 20 -0.19 14.46 3.01
C PRO A 20 0.53 15.78 3.33
N ARG A 21 0.59 16.19 4.60
CA ARG A 21 1.32 17.39 5.02
C ARG A 21 2.81 17.16 5.27
N ARG A 22 3.27 15.90 5.24
CA ARG A 22 4.70 15.58 5.40
C ARG A 22 5.48 15.89 4.11
N SER A 23 6.80 15.88 4.19
CA SER A 23 7.65 15.87 3.01
C SER A 23 7.70 14.45 2.42
N PRO A 24 7.28 14.24 1.15
CA PRO A 24 7.39 12.94 0.51
C PRO A 24 8.84 12.64 0.11
N PRO A 25 9.20 11.36 -0.07
CA PRO A 25 10.55 10.96 -0.47
C PRO A 25 10.87 11.26 -1.94
N LYS A 26 9.85 11.51 -2.76
CA LYS A 26 9.96 11.95 -4.15
C LYS A 26 9.07 13.17 -4.35
N ARG A 27 9.45 14.02 -5.31
CA ARG A 27 8.64 15.20 -5.68
C ARG A 27 7.25 14.74 -6.17
N PRO A 28 6.15 15.35 -5.67
CA PRO A 28 4.83 15.15 -6.23
C PRO A 28 4.77 15.54 -7.71
N LEU A 29 3.95 14.82 -8.47
CA LEU A 29 3.66 15.12 -9.86
C LEU A 29 2.54 16.15 -9.97
N ALA A 30 2.59 16.99 -11.00
CA ALA A 30 1.53 17.93 -11.31
C ALA A 30 0.45 17.27 -12.17
N ALA A 31 -0.73 17.87 -12.23
CA ALA A 31 -1.78 17.42 -13.15
C ALA A 31 -1.32 17.45 -14.62
N SER A 32 -0.38 18.32 -14.99
CA SER A 32 0.21 18.35 -16.33
C SER A 32 1.00 17.10 -16.68
N ASP A 33 1.57 16.39 -15.69
CA ASP A 33 2.33 15.15 -15.91
C ASP A 33 1.43 13.94 -16.23
N PHE A 34 0.12 14.09 -16.07
CA PHE A 34 -0.90 13.08 -16.37
C PHE A 34 -1.74 13.41 -17.60
N VAL A 35 -1.44 14.51 -18.29
CA VAL A 35 -2.13 14.84 -19.54
C VAL A 35 -1.62 13.87 -20.62
N PRO A 36 -2.50 13.09 -21.27
CA PRO A 36 -2.06 12.13 -22.26
C PRO A 36 -1.27 12.80 -23.39
N ALA A 37 -0.09 12.25 -23.70
CA ALA A 37 0.67 12.71 -24.86
C ALA A 37 -0.05 12.29 -26.15
N LYS A 38 0.14 13.04 -27.25
CA LYS A 38 -0.33 12.67 -28.61
C LYS A 38 0.37 11.43 -29.20
N ALA A 39 0.98 10.59 -28.35
CA ALA A 39 1.85 9.50 -28.77
C ALA A 39 1.08 8.39 -29.49
N ASP A 40 1.82 7.61 -30.28
CA ASP A 40 1.33 6.40 -30.91
C ASP A 40 1.02 5.34 -29.85
N ASN A 41 -0.27 5.23 -29.52
CA ASN A 41 -0.79 4.25 -28.55
C ASN A 41 -0.73 2.80 -29.07
N ASN A 42 -0.28 2.56 -30.30
CA ASN A 42 -0.21 1.21 -30.88
C ASN A 42 1.07 0.43 -30.47
N ASN A 43 2.00 1.06 -29.75
CA ASN A 43 3.31 0.47 -29.42
C ASN A 43 3.68 0.60 -27.93
N VAL A 44 2.70 0.57 -27.02
CA VAL A 44 2.91 0.81 -25.59
C VAL A 44 3.83 -0.24 -24.97
N GLU A 45 3.63 -1.51 -25.30
CA GLU A 45 4.40 -2.65 -24.78
C GLU A 45 5.87 -2.56 -25.18
N SER A 46 6.14 -2.32 -26.46
CA SER A 46 7.49 -2.16 -27.01
C SER A 46 8.23 -0.97 -26.38
N GLN A 47 7.53 0.14 -26.16
CA GLN A 47 8.11 1.31 -25.48
C GLN A 47 8.43 1.02 -24.01
N ALA A 48 7.52 0.36 -23.29
CA ALA A 48 7.74 -0.06 -21.91
C ALA A 48 8.94 -1.01 -21.80
N LEU A 49 9.03 -2.01 -22.68
CA LEU A 49 10.14 -2.97 -22.75
C LEU A 49 11.49 -2.27 -22.98
N LYS A 50 11.56 -1.31 -23.91
CA LYS A 50 12.78 -0.54 -24.19
C LYS A 50 13.23 0.30 -22.98
N ILE A 51 12.28 0.85 -22.22
CA ILE A 51 12.60 1.56 -20.97
C ILE A 51 13.18 0.57 -19.96
N ILE A 52 12.50 -0.55 -19.73
CA ILE A 52 12.89 -1.60 -18.78
C ILE A 52 14.28 -2.14 -19.11
N GLU A 53 14.53 -2.52 -20.36
CA GLU A 53 15.82 -3.02 -20.84
C GLU A 53 16.94 -2.02 -20.52
N GLY A 54 16.75 -0.74 -20.87
CA GLY A 54 17.75 0.28 -20.59
C GLY A 54 17.96 0.58 -19.10
N ASP A 55 16.93 0.37 -18.25
CA ASP A 55 17.04 0.57 -16.80
C ASP A 55 17.78 -0.63 -16.18
N LEU A 56 17.45 -1.84 -16.61
CA LEU A 56 18.12 -3.07 -16.17
C LEU A 56 19.57 -3.17 -16.64
N ALA A 57 19.91 -2.60 -17.80
CA ALA A 57 21.30 -2.50 -18.27
C ALA A 57 22.22 -1.70 -17.31
N ARG A 58 21.64 -0.85 -16.44
CA ARG A 58 22.37 -0.05 -15.45
C ARG A 58 22.60 -0.77 -14.13
N VAL A 59 21.93 -1.90 -13.89
CA VAL A 59 22.11 -2.71 -12.68
C VAL A 59 23.50 -3.36 -12.75
N ARG A 60 24.34 -3.17 -11.73
CA ARG A 60 25.72 -3.70 -11.72
C ARG A 60 25.86 -4.95 -10.87
N GLU A 61 24.94 -5.12 -9.94
CA GLU A 61 24.84 -6.25 -9.03
C GLU A 61 24.67 -7.55 -9.81
N LYS A 62 25.49 -8.56 -9.49
CA LYS A 62 25.43 -9.91 -10.09
C LYS A 62 24.51 -10.87 -9.35
N ARG A 63 24.03 -10.45 -8.17
CA ARG A 63 23.10 -11.19 -7.34
C ARG A 63 22.07 -10.20 -6.82
N VAL A 64 20.80 -10.53 -6.98
CA VAL A 64 19.67 -9.69 -6.53
C VAL A 64 18.58 -10.59 -5.94
N SER A 65 17.73 -10.00 -5.12
CA SER A 65 16.49 -10.64 -4.69
C SER A 65 15.29 -9.98 -5.38
N VAL A 66 14.22 -10.73 -5.60
CA VAL A 66 12.92 -10.25 -6.06
C VAL A 66 11.89 -10.61 -5.00
N LEU A 67 11.14 -9.62 -4.52
CA LEU A 67 9.91 -9.89 -3.77
C LEU A 67 8.85 -10.37 -4.76
N LEU A 68 8.61 -11.68 -4.77
CA LEU A 68 7.75 -12.34 -5.73
C LEU A 68 6.38 -12.61 -5.12
N SER A 69 5.38 -12.02 -5.76
CA SER A 69 3.96 -12.29 -5.54
C SER A 69 3.40 -13.03 -6.75
N GLY A 70 2.18 -13.57 -6.62
CA GLY A 70 1.41 -14.08 -7.75
C GLY A 70 0.92 -12.99 -8.70
N GLY A 71 1.20 -11.71 -8.42
CA GLY A 71 0.69 -10.55 -9.15
C GLY A 71 1.56 -10.11 -10.34
N VAL A 72 0.93 -9.40 -11.28
CA VAL A 72 1.53 -8.93 -12.55
C VAL A 72 2.89 -8.23 -12.37
N ASP A 73 3.04 -7.37 -11.37
CA ASP A 73 4.20 -6.46 -11.25
C ASP A 73 5.51 -7.19 -10.91
N SER A 74 5.45 -8.09 -9.92
CA SER A 74 6.61 -8.84 -9.46
C SER A 74 6.98 -9.94 -10.45
N VAL A 75 5.98 -10.58 -11.07
CA VAL A 75 6.17 -11.56 -12.15
C VAL A 75 6.81 -10.90 -13.37
N LEU A 76 6.34 -9.72 -13.78
CA LEU A 76 6.99 -8.94 -14.83
C LEU A 76 8.42 -8.60 -14.46
N THR A 77 8.65 -8.18 -13.22
CA THR A 77 10.00 -7.83 -12.76
C THR A 77 10.96 -9.02 -12.86
N LEU A 78 10.54 -10.20 -12.42
CA LEU A 78 11.31 -11.43 -12.56
C LEU A 78 11.54 -11.79 -14.03
N ALA A 79 10.50 -11.79 -14.85
CA ALA A 79 10.57 -12.11 -16.28
C ALA A 79 11.57 -11.19 -17.00
N MET A 80 11.50 -9.88 -16.74
CA MET A 80 12.36 -8.90 -17.39
C MET A 80 13.82 -9.00 -16.93
N LEU A 81 14.06 -9.31 -15.64
CA LEU A 81 15.41 -9.63 -15.16
C LEU A 81 15.99 -10.84 -15.88
N ARG A 82 15.21 -11.93 -16.03
CA ARG A 82 15.68 -13.14 -16.72
C ARG A 82 15.89 -12.94 -18.21
N LYS A 83 15.03 -12.15 -18.86
CA LYS A 83 15.12 -11.84 -20.29
C LYS A 83 16.33 -10.94 -20.60
N PHE A 84 16.44 -9.81 -19.93
CA PHE A 84 17.43 -8.78 -20.31
C PHE A 84 18.74 -8.90 -19.53
N ARG A 85 18.75 -9.57 -18.38
CA ARG A 85 19.91 -9.74 -17.51
C ARG A 85 20.08 -11.21 -17.05
N PRO A 86 20.21 -12.16 -18.00
CA PRO A 86 20.38 -13.57 -17.67
C PRO A 86 21.66 -13.86 -16.86
N ASP A 87 22.62 -12.92 -16.88
CA ASP A 87 23.87 -12.95 -16.12
C ASP A 87 23.71 -12.67 -14.62
N ILE A 88 22.55 -12.18 -14.18
CA ILE A 88 22.25 -11.94 -12.76
C ILE A 88 21.64 -13.19 -12.14
N ASN A 89 22.19 -13.63 -11.01
CA ASN A 89 21.56 -14.63 -10.16
C ASN A 89 20.41 -13.99 -9.37
N VAL A 90 19.21 -14.54 -9.50
CA VAL A 90 17.99 -14.02 -8.89
C VAL A 90 17.48 -14.99 -7.83
N SER A 91 17.30 -14.48 -6.61
CA SER A 91 16.61 -15.19 -5.53
C SER A 91 15.23 -14.58 -5.29
N CYS A 92 14.19 -15.39 -5.24
CA CYS A 92 12.82 -14.97 -5.04
C CYS A 92 12.42 -15.18 -3.57
N VAL A 93 11.79 -14.16 -2.98
CA VAL A 93 11.18 -14.25 -1.65
C VAL A 93 9.70 -13.96 -1.77
N SER A 94 8.87 -14.83 -1.20
CA SER A 94 7.44 -14.62 -1.08
C SER A 94 6.98 -14.81 0.36
N MET A 95 5.83 -14.26 0.69
CA MET A 95 5.25 -14.28 2.03
C MET A 95 3.75 -14.46 1.93
N GLY A 96 3.22 -15.39 2.71
CA GLY A 96 1.78 -15.63 2.87
C GLY A 96 1.35 -15.60 4.33
N PHE A 97 0.05 -15.72 4.56
CA PHE A 97 -0.58 -15.61 5.87
C PHE A 97 -1.42 -16.84 6.20
N GLY A 98 -0.96 -17.66 7.16
CA GLY A 98 -1.61 -18.92 7.53
C GLY A 98 -1.45 -20.04 6.48
N GLU A 99 -2.05 -21.20 6.77
CA GLU A 99 -1.83 -22.45 6.01
C GLU A 99 -2.56 -22.49 4.65
N ASP A 100 -3.67 -21.76 4.49
CA ASP A 100 -4.50 -21.75 3.27
C ASP A 100 -4.10 -20.68 2.24
N ASP A 101 -2.96 -20.00 2.41
CA ASP A 101 -2.52 -18.95 1.50
C ASP A 101 -1.77 -19.52 0.28
N ASP A 102 -2.46 -19.55 -0.86
CA ASP A 102 -1.95 -20.02 -2.14
C ASP A 102 -0.84 -19.13 -2.73
N GLU A 103 -0.65 -17.90 -2.22
CA GLU A 103 0.32 -16.93 -2.72
C GLU A 103 1.76 -17.48 -2.74
N VAL A 104 2.19 -18.16 -1.67
CA VAL A 104 3.54 -18.71 -1.57
C VAL A 104 3.74 -19.86 -2.57
N SER A 105 2.70 -20.68 -2.76
CA SER A 105 2.75 -21.80 -3.69
C SER A 105 2.78 -21.33 -5.15
N ALA A 106 1.98 -20.33 -5.50
CA ALA A 106 1.97 -19.71 -6.81
C ALA A 106 3.32 -19.05 -7.12
N ALA A 107 3.87 -18.27 -6.18
CA ALA A 107 5.17 -17.64 -6.33
C ALA A 107 6.31 -18.68 -6.48
N ARG A 108 6.25 -19.81 -5.76
CA ARG A 108 7.21 -20.91 -5.92
C ARG A 108 7.19 -21.49 -7.33
N ASN A 109 6.00 -21.74 -7.88
CA ASN A 109 5.85 -22.27 -9.23
C ASN A 109 6.41 -21.30 -10.27
N ILE A 110 6.14 -20.00 -10.11
CA ILE A 110 6.66 -18.96 -11.00
C ILE A 110 8.20 -18.87 -10.92
N ALA A 111 8.79 -18.93 -9.72
CA ALA A 111 10.23 -18.97 -9.57
C ALA A 111 10.85 -20.20 -10.24
N GLY A 112 10.17 -21.36 -10.16
CA GLY A 112 10.57 -22.60 -10.82
C GLY A 112 10.60 -22.50 -12.35
N ILE A 113 9.61 -21.86 -12.97
CA ILE A 113 9.58 -21.59 -14.42
C ILE A 113 10.83 -20.84 -14.89
N TYR A 114 11.31 -19.90 -14.05
CA TYR A 114 12.48 -19.08 -14.35
C TYR A 114 13.81 -19.64 -13.81
N GLY A 115 13.79 -20.82 -13.18
CA GLY A 115 14.97 -21.47 -12.60
C GLY A 115 15.64 -20.64 -11.50
N CYS A 116 14.85 -19.93 -10.68
CA CYS A 116 15.34 -19.06 -9.62
C CYS A 116 15.25 -19.72 -8.25
N ASP A 117 16.20 -19.42 -7.36
CA ASP A 117 16.13 -19.80 -5.94
C ASP A 117 14.85 -19.23 -5.32
N PHE A 118 14.17 -19.98 -4.44
CA PHE A 118 12.93 -19.53 -3.81
C PHE A 118 12.92 -19.72 -2.31
N ARG A 119 12.44 -18.70 -1.59
CA ARG A 119 12.15 -18.75 -0.14
C ARG A 119 10.73 -18.27 0.12
N GLY A 120 9.90 -19.16 0.67
CA GLY A 120 8.57 -18.81 1.17
C GLY A 120 8.61 -18.54 2.67
N LEU A 121 7.87 -17.53 3.11
CA LEU A 121 7.57 -17.26 4.52
C LEU A 121 6.08 -17.42 4.76
N VAL A 122 5.70 -17.94 5.93
CA VAL A 122 4.32 -17.94 6.40
C VAL A 122 4.30 -17.17 7.71
N LEU A 123 3.45 -16.14 7.80
CA LEU A 123 3.25 -15.36 9.01
C LEU A 123 1.88 -15.67 9.59
N ASP A 124 1.87 -16.30 10.76
CA ASP A 124 0.62 -16.63 11.47
C ASP A 124 0.09 -15.46 12.30
N ASP A 125 1.00 -14.62 12.81
CA ASP A 125 0.71 -13.46 13.63
C ASP A 125 1.48 -12.25 13.09
N VAL A 126 0.74 -11.29 12.53
CA VAL A 126 1.33 -10.07 11.95
C VAL A 126 1.56 -8.97 12.99
N LEU A 127 0.96 -9.09 14.18
CA LEU A 127 1.00 -8.08 15.23
C LEU A 127 2.10 -8.33 16.26
N ILE A 128 2.60 -9.56 16.39
CA ILE A 128 3.62 -9.93 17.39
C ILE A 128 4.86 -9.02 17.34
N GLY A 129 5.26 -8.55 16.15
CA GLY A 129 6.41 -7.64 15.98
C GLY A 129 6.02 -6.18 15.75
N LEU A 130 4.77 -5.80 15.99
CA LEU A 130 4.28 -4.45 15.70
C LEU A 130 5.10 -3.34 16.38
N PRO A 131 5.53 -3.43 17.66
CA PRO A 131 6.37 -2.41 18.28
C PRO A 131 7.70 -2.19 17.54
N ARG A 132 8.34 -3.26 17.09
CA ARG A 132 9.57 -3.19 16.28
C ARG A 132 9.31 -2.49 14.95
N LEU A 133 8.24 -2.89 14.25
CA LEU A 133 7.93 -2.37 12.93
C LEU A 133 7.51 -0.89 12.98
N VAL A 134 6.66 -0.51 13.93
CA VAL A 134 6.27 0.89 14.19
C VAL A 134 7.49 1.73 14.56
N LYS A 135 8.42 1.18 15.36
CA LYS A 135 9.69 1.87 15.67
C LYS A 135 10.54 2.12 14.43
N ILE A 136 10.61 1.15 13.51
CA ILE A 136 11.34 1.30 12.24
C ILE A 136 10.66 2.35 11.35
N ALA A 137 9.35 2.25 11.15
CA ALA A 137 8.60 3.15 10.28
C ALA A 137 8.49 4.58 10.85
N GLY A 138 8.50 4.73 12.17
CA GLY A 138 8.33 6.01 12.86
C GLY A 138 6.90 6.57 12.82
N GLU A 139 5.93 5.78 12.40
CA GLU A 139 4.52 6.18 12.24
C GLU A 139 3.55 5.09 12.74
N PRO A 140 2.33 5.47 13.16
CA PRO A 140 1.33 4.54 13.68
C PRO A 140 0.68 3.73 12.54
N ARG A 141 1.34 2.63 12.13
CA ARG A 141 0.88 1.75 11.05
C ARG A 141 0.95 0.28 11.45
N TRP A 142 -0.13 -0.45 11.20
CA TRP A 142 -0.22 -1.87 11.57
C TRP A 142 0.22 -2.82 10.44
N ASN A 143 0.08 -2.42 9.19
CA ASN A 143 0.40 -3.22 8.00
C ASN A 143 1.82 -2.98 7.49
N LEU A 144 2.78 -3.24 8.38
CA LEU A 144 4.22 -3.13 8.10
C LEU A 144 4.90 -4.50 7.92
N TYR A 145 4.12 -5.58 7.93
CA TYR A 145 4.61 -6.97 7.89
C TYR A 145 5.40 -7.32 6.62
N GLN A 146 5.30 -6.54 5.53
CA GLN A 146 6.19 -6.67 4.36
C GLN A 146 7.67 -6.52 4.70
N ALA A 147 8.00 -5.89 5.84
CA ALA A 147 9.36 -5.83 6.37
C ALA A 147 9.99 -7.23 6.53
N TYR A 148 9.21 -8.25 6.88
CA TYR A 148 9.72 -9.61 7.05
C TYR A 148 10.16 -10.24 5.72
N ALA A 149 9.45 -9.95 4.62
CA ALA A 149 9.86 -10.40 3.29
C ALA A 149 11.17 -9.71 2.84
N PHE A 150 11.31 -8.40 3.10
CA PHE A 150 12.56 -7.68 2.85
C PHE A 150 13.72 -8.23 3.69
N GLU A 151 13.49 -8.50 4.98
CA GLU A 151 14.50 -9.04 5.90
C GLU A 151 14.92 -10.48 5.54
N ALA A 152 14.04 -11.27 4.94
CA ALA A 152 14.36 -12.64 4.53
C ALA A 152 15.15 -12.74 3.21
N CYS A 153 15.27 -11.64 2.46
CA CYS A 153 16.07 -11.57 1.25
C CYS A 153 17.56 -11.78 1.58
N ARG A 154 18.23 -12.62 0.77
CA ARG A 154 19.66 -12.89 0.94
C ARG A 154 20.53 -11.77 0.38
N GLU A 155 20.06 -11.11 -0.66
CA GLU A 155 20.83 -10.14 -1.42
C GLU A 155 20.47 -8.70 -0.99
N LYS A 156 21.47 -7.81 -1.00
CA LYS A 156 21.27 -6.41 -0.58
C LYS A 156 20.44 -5.60 -1.55
N THR A 157 20.48 -5.93 -2.84
CA THR A 157 19.64 -5.28 -3.86
C THR A 157 18.39 -6.10 -4.09
N ILE A 158 17.24 -5.51 -3.77
CA ILE A 158 15.94 -6.16 -3.78
C ILE A 158 15.02 -5.43 -4.75
N PHE A 159 14.43 -6.17 -5.67
CA PHE A 159 13.41 -5.66 -6.59
C PHE A 159 12.01 -5.89 -6.02
N SER A 160 11.19 -4.84 -6.00
CA SER A 160 9.76 -4.86 -5.67
C SER A 160 8.92 -4.46 -6.89
N GLY A 161 7.62 -4.74 -6.81
CA GLY A 161 6.62 -4.31 -7.80
C GLY A 161 6.04 -2.91 -7.55
N ASP A 162 6.58 -2.14 -6.59
CA ASP A 162 6.00 -0.86 -6.16
C ASP A 162 5.82 0.11 -7.33
N GLY A 163 4.71 0.85 -7.37
CA GLY A 163 4.40 1.80 -8.45
C GLY A 163 3.71 1.17 -9.65
N GLY A 164 3.68 -0.16 -9.78
CA GLY A 164 2.99 -0.85 -10.87
C GLY A 164 1.48 -0.61 -10.84
N ASP A 165 0.87 -0.63 -9.65
CA ASP A 165 -0.56 -0.36 -9.50
C ASP A 165 -0.92 1.10 -9.85
N GLU A 166 -0.17 2.07 -9.35
CA GLU A 166 -0.45 3.50 -9.57
C GLU A 166 -0.22 3.93 -11.02
N LEU A 167 0.80 3.38 -11.68
CA LEU A 167 1.15 3.75 -13.06
C LEU A 167 0.33 3.01 -14.12
N PHE A 168 -0.06 1.77 -13.87
CA PHE A 168 -0.71 0.90 -14.86
C PHE A 168 -2.11 0.46 -14.43
N ALA A 169 -2.78 1.23 -13.57
CA ALA A 169 -4.17 1.02 -13.18
C ALA A 169 -4.41 -0.36 -12.51
N GLY A 170 -3.64 -0.66 -11.49
CA GLY A 170 -3.75 -1.90 -10.75
C GLY A 170 -4.86 -1.99 -9.71
N TYR A 171 -5.37 -0.89 -9.16
CA TYR A 171 -6.48 -0.91 -8.17
C TYR A 171 -7.88 -1.04 -8.80
N THR A 172 -8.05 -2.00 -9.70
CA THR A 172 -9.26 -2.23 -10.52
C THR A 172 -10.60 -2.10 -9.78
N PHE A 173 -10.76 -2.73 -8.61
CA PHE A 173 -11.99 -2.64 -7.82
C PHE A 173 -12.33 -1.20 -7.37
N ARG A 174 -11.31 -0.37 -7.09
CA ARG A 174 -11.50 1.05 -6.75
C ARG A 174 -11.92 1.84 -7.97
N TYR A 175 -11.32 1.56 -9.12
CA TYR A 175 -11.60 2.26 -10.38
C TYR A 175 -13.00 1.92 -10.90
N GLN A 176 -13.39 0.65 -10.84
CA GLN A 176 -14.73 0.21 -11.15
C GLN A 176 -15.76 0.95 -10.28
N LYS A 177 -15.58 0.90 -8.95
CA LYS A 177 -16.46 1.61 -8.01
C LYS A 177 -16.51 3.11 -8.30
N TYR A 178 -15.36 3.74 -8.51
CA TYR A 178 -15.29 5.17 -8.79
C TYR A 178 -16.06 5.53 -10.07
N LEU A 179 -15.89 4.78 -11.16
CA LEU A 179 -16.61 5.02 -12.41
C LEU A 179 -18.13 4.76 -12.27
N SER A 180 -18.53 3.72 -11.54
CA SER A 180 -19.95 3.37 -11.35
C SER A 180 -20.74 4.40 -10.54
N PHE A 181 -20.09 5.14 -9.64
CA PHE A 181 -20.75 6.09 -8.75
C PHE A 181 -20.38 7.55 -9.04
N LEU A 182 -19.63 7.84 -10.11
CA LEU A 182 -19.25 9.21 -10.48
C LEU A 182 -20.46 9.95 -11.08
N PRO A 183 -20.94 11.05 -10.46
CA PRO A 183 -21.99 11.86 -11.06
C PRO A 183 -21.53 12.54 -12.36
N GLU A 184 -22.43 12.69 -13.34
CA GLU A 184 -22.12 13.35 -14.63
C GLU A 184 -21.51 14.75 -14.46
N LYS A 185 -22.00 15.53 -13.50
CA LYS A 185 -21.55 16.89 -13.19
C LYS A 185 -20.95 16.96 -11.78
N ALA A 186 -19.91 16.18 -11.53
CA ALA A 186 -19.21 16.18 -10.24
C ALA A 186 -18.19 17.32 -10.12
N GLY A 187 -18.31 18.14 -9.08
CA GLY A 187 -17.26 19.08 -8.66
C GLY A 187 -16.08 18.35 -8.01
N TRP A 188 -15.03 19.11 -7.69
CA TRP A 188 -13.82 18.52 -7.09
C TRP A 188 -14.09 17.86 -5.74
N LYS A 189 -15.06 18.36 -4.96
CA LYS A 189 -15.38 17.87 -3.62
C LYS A 189 -16.15 16.55 -3.69
N GLU A 190 -17.11 16.42 -4.61
CA GLU A 190 -17.82 15.16 -4.87
C GLU A 190 -16.85 14.07 -5.33
N LYS A 191 -15.92 14.42 -6.24
CA LYS A 191 -14.86 13.51 -6.71
C LYS A 191 -13.93 13.08 -5.57
N ALA A 192 -13.47 14.02 -4.73
CA ALA A 192 -12.64 13.70 -3.57
C ALA A 192 -13.37 12.80 -2.56
N ARG A 193 -14.65 13.06 -2.29
CA ARG A 193 -15.49 12.21 -1.43
C ARG A 193 -15.63 10.80 -2.00
N LEU A 194 -15.87 10.68 -3.31
CA LEU A 194 -15.99 9.39 -3.97
C LEU A 194 -14.66 8.62 -3.97
N TYR A 195 -13.53 9.31 -4.19
CA TYR A 195 -12.21 8.71 -4.07
C TYR A 195 -11.97 8.12 -2.67
N VAL A 196 -12.27 8.89 -1.61
CA VAL A 196 -12.17 8.39 -0.22
C VAL A 196 -13.12 7.21 0.00
N SER A 197 -14.33 7.23 -0.55
CA SER A 197 -15.27 6.12 -0.39
C SER A 197 -14.81 4.83 -1.08
N CYS A 198 -13.90 4.90 -2.06
CA CYS A 198 -13.25 3.73 -2.66
C CYS A 198 -12.12 3.14 -1.80
N HIS A 199 -11.74 3.82 -0.71
CA HIS A 199 -10.71 3.43 0.25
C HIS A 199 -11.32 2.90 1.55
N GLU A 200 -12.28 1.99 1.44
CA GLU A 200 -13.14 1.55 2.55
C GLU A 200 -12.40 1.01 3.79
N ARG A 201 -11.20 0.47 3.62
CA ARG A 201 -10.40 -0.06 4.74
C ARG A 201 -9.72 1.02 5.57
N ASP A 202 -9.71 2.28 5.11
CA ASP A 202 -8.97 3.36 5.75
C ASP A 202 -9.84 4.22 6.69
N TRP A 203 -11.17 4.12 6.61
CA TRP A 203 -12.13 4.94 7.38
C TRP A 203 -13.38 4.14 7.80
N VAL A 204 -14.16 4.66 8.75
CA VAL A 204 -15.44 4.09 9.20
C VAL A 204 -16.60 5.07 9.01
N PRO A 205 -17.86 4.61 8.82
CA PRO A 205 -19.01 5.50 8.60
C PRO A 205 -19.21 6.61 9.63
N ASP A 206 -18.87 6.34 10.90
CA ASP A 206 -18.96 7.25 12.03
C ASP A 206 -17.57 7.79 12.45
N GLN A 207 -16.70 8.02 11.48
CA GLN A 207 -15.29 8.42 11.66
C GLN A 207 -15.12 9.59 12.63
N GLU A 208 -16.03 10.55 12.63
CA GLU A 208 -16.02 11.70 13.55
C GLU A 208 -16.10 11.31 15.02
N LYS A 209 -16.70 10.16 15.35
CA LYS A 209 -16.84 9.65 16.72
C LYS A 209 -15.61 8.92 17.23
N VAL A 210 -14.70 8.52 16.33
CA VAL A 210 -13.43 7.85 16.68
C VAL A 210 -12.55 8.76 17.54
N PHE A 211 -12.59 10.06 17.28
CA PHE A 211 -11.64 11.02 17.82
C PHE A 211 -12.06 11.56 19.19
N GLY A 212 -11.09 11.72 20.08
CA GLY A 212 -11.25 12.40 21.36
C GLY A 212 -11.18 13.92 21.22
N PRO A 213 -11.43 14.68 22.30
CA PRO A 213 -11.61 16.13 22.27
C PRO A 213 -10.39 16.94 21.79
N LYS A 214 -9.17 16.35 21.82
CA LYS A 214 -7.96 17.04 21.34
C LYS A 214 -7.81 16.99 19.81
N VAL A 215 -8.45 16.05 19.13
CA VAL A 215 -8.33 15.89 17.67
C VAL A 215 -9.53 16.53 16.99
N ARG A 216 -9.31 17.67 16.32
CA ARG A 216 -10.36 18.42 15.60
C ARG A 216 -10.59 17.86 14.20
N PHE A 217 -11.23 16.69 14.13
CA PHE A 217 -11.58 16.04 12.87
C PHE A 217 -12.67 16.79 12.09
N SER A 218 -12.55 16.80 10.77
CA SER A 218 -13.58 17.28 9.85
C SER A 218 -13.38 16.66 8.47
N TRP A 219 -14.45 16.08 7.92
CA TRP A 219 -14.45 15.57 6.55
C TRP A 219 -14.08 16.64 5.52
N ASP A 220 -14.49 17.89 5.73
CA ASP A 220 -14.15 18.99 4.83
C ASP A 220 -12.66 19.30 4.82
N ARG A 221 -11.97 19.14 5.95
CA ARG A 221 -10.51 19.24 6.01
C ARG A 221 -9.86 18.10 5.24
N ILE A 222 -10.33 16.87 5.42
CA ILE A 222 -9.82 15.68 4.71
C ILE A 222 -10.00 15.84 3.19
N TYR A 223 -11.19 16.20 2.72
CA TYR A 223 -11.42 16.45 1.28
C TYR A 223 -10.59 17.62 0.77
N GLY A 224 -10.40 18.66 1.57
CA GLY A 224 -9.54 19.81 1.25
C GLY A 224 -8.09 19.41 0.94
N LEU A 225 -7.54 18.41 1.62
CA LEU A 225 -6.19 17.88 1.34
C LEU A 225 -6.09 17.29 -0.07
N LEU A 226 -7.19 16.70 -0.57
CA LEU A 226 -7.26 16.06 -1.88
C LEU A 226 -7.65 17.02 -3.01
N LYS A 227 -8.02 18.27 -2.70
CA LYS A 227 -8.55 19.25 -3.66
C LYS A 227 -7.68 19.39 -4.90
N HIS A 228 -6.37 19.44 -4.74
CA HIS A 228 -5.43 19.65 -5.84
C HIS A 228 -5.41 18.50 -6.86
N HIS A 229 -5.80 17.29 -6.49
CA HIS A 229 -5.91 16.15 -7.41
C HIS A 229 -7.16 16.19 -8.29
N PHE A 230 -8.26 16.76 -7.77
CA PHE A 230 -9.58 16.72 -8.41
C PHE A 230 -10.06 18.06 -8.96
N ASN A 231 -9.46 19.18 -8.51
CA ASN A 231 -9.78 20.53 -8.98
C ASN A 231 -8.91 20.92 -10.18
N ASN A 232 -9.01 20.13 -11.25
CA ASN A 232 -8.43 20.41 -12.55
C ASN A 232 -9.41 19.96 -13.65
N SER A 233 -9.42 20.66 -14.78
CA SER A 233 -10.33 20.38 -15.90
C SER A 233 -9.66 19.63 -17.06
N ARG A 234 -8.33 19.48 -17.01
CA ARG A 234 -7.54 18.88 -18.10
C ARG A 234 -7.49 17.36 -18.07
N LEU A 235 -7.72 16.75 -16.91
CA LEU A 235 -7.64 15.31 -16.74
C LEU A 235 -9.02 14.67 -16.77
N ALA A 236 -9.11 13.49 -17.39
CA ALA A 236 -10.27 12.64 -17.24
C ALA A 236 -10.40 12.18 -15.78
N PRO A 237 -11.61 11.81 -15.32
CA PRO A 237 -11.82 11.45 -13.92
C PRO A 237 -10.89 10.34 -13.39
N LEU A 238 -10.55 9.35 -14.21
CA LEU A 238 -9.66 8.27 -13.78
C LEU A 238 -8.18 8.69 -13.74
N ASP A 239 -7.74 9.58 -14.63
CA ASP A 239 -6.39 10.17 -14.55
C ASP A 239 -6.23 11.04 -13.29
N GLN A 240 -7.30 11.70 -12.83
CA GLN A 240 -7.32 12.39 -11.51
C GLN A 240 -7.14 11.41 -10.35
N VAL A 241 -7.74 10.21 -10.45
CA VAL A 241 -7.55 9.15 -9.46
C VAL A 241 -6.12 8.64 -9.49
N PHE A 242 -5.51 8.42 -10.65
CA PHE A 242 -4.10 8.00 -10.73
C PHE A 242 -3.14 9.05 -10.16
N LEU A 243 -3.42 10.34 -10.42
CA LEU A 243 -2.71 11.45 -9.80
C LEU A 243 -2.82 11.41 -8.26
N ALA A 244 -4.02 11.12 -7.74
CA ALA A 244 -4.26 11.00 -6.29
C ALA A 244 -3.62 9.75 -5.68
N ASP A 245 -3.63 8.61 -6.37
CA ASP A 245 -2.99 7.36 -5.93
C ASP A 245 -1.46 7.55 -5.86
N TRP A 246 -0.86 8.12 -6.90
CA TRP A 246 0.57 8.43 -6.95
C TRP A 246 0.95 9.43 -5.87
N ASN A 247 0.34 10.62 -5.86
CA ASN A 247 0.70 11.68 -4.92
C ASN A 247 0.19 11.44 -3.50
N GLY A 248 -0.65 10.42 -3.26
CA GLY A 248 -1.18 10.07 -1.96
C GLY A 248 -0.54 8.78 -1.45
N LYS A 249 -1.18 7.65 -1.75
CA LYS A 249 -0.80 6.33 -1.23
C LYS A 249 0.65 5.97 -1.54
N LEU A 250 1.11 6.12 -2.78
CA LEU A 250 2.49 5.74 -3.09
C LEU A 250 3.50 6.64 -2.37
N LEU A 251 3.39 7.96 -2.54
CA LEU A 251 4.36 8.91 -1.99
C LEU A 251 4.35 9.00 -0.47
N PHE A 252 3.20 8.84 0.18
CA PHE A 252 3.07 9.06 1.62
C PHE A 252 2.76 7.81 2.44
N ASP A 253 2.23 6.73 1.84
CA ASP A 253 2.03 5.44 2.51
C ASP A 253 3.22 4.53 2.17
N TRP A 254 3.30 3.98 0.96
CA TRP A 254 4.19 2.86 0.66
C TRP A 254 5.69 3.21 0.64
N LEU A 255 6.09 4.27 -0.08
CA LEU A 255 7.51 4.59 -0.23
C LEU A 255 8.22 4.96 1.08
N PRO A 256 7.62 5.75 2.00
CA PRO A 256 8.22 6.02 3.29
C PRO A 256 8.51 4.76 4.12
N ALA A 257 7.59 3.79 4.13
CA ALA A 257 7.80 2.52 4.83
C ALA A 257 8.97 1.73 4.21
N ASN A 258 9.03 1.63 2.88
CA ASN A 258 10.12 0.93 2.20
C ASN A 258 11.47 1.63 2.42
N LEU A 259 11.52 2.96 2.48
CA LEU A 259 12.74 3.69 2.83
C LEU A 259 13.18 3.45 4.28
N ALA A 260 12.22 3.35 5.21
CA ALA A 260 12.53 2.99 6.58
C ALA A 260 13.12 1.58 6.68
N PHE A 261 12.56 0.60 5.95
CA PHE A 261 13.11 -0.77 5.89
C PHE A 261 14.48 -0.80 5.21
N SER A 262 14.64 -0.07 4.11
CA SER A 262 15.91 0.09 3.41
C SER A 262 17.02 0.56 4.34
N LYS A 263 16.76 1.61 5.13
CA LYS A 263 17.70 2.11 6.14
C LYS A 263 17.92 1.12 7.28
N ALA A 264 16.87 0.50 7.81
CA ALA A 264 16.95 -0.38 8.96
C ALA A 264 17.72 -1.68 8.66
N PHE A 265 17.57 -2.23 7.46
CA PHE A 265 18.15 -3.51 7.05
C PHE A 265 19.42 -3.35 6.21
N GLY A 266 19.80 -2.13 5.83
CA GLY A 266 20.98 -1.87 4.99
C GLY A 266 20.81 -2.44 3.57
N ILE A 267 19.60 -2.40 3.04
CA ILE A 267 19.20 -2.94 1.73
C ILE A 267 18.85 -1.81 0.76
N LYS A 268 19.01 -2.07 -0.53
CA LYS A 268 18.63 -1.20 -1.64
C LYS A 268 17.38 -1.77 -2.31
N ILE A 269 16.25 -1.08 -2.13
CA ILE A 269 14.98 -1.45 -2.75
C ILE A 269 14.86 -0.71 -4.09
N GLN A 270 14.58 -1.46 -5.16
CA GLN A 270 14.40 -0.94 -6.52
C GLN A 270 13.06 -1.43 -7.09
N SER A 271 12.49 -0.67 -8.02
CA SER A 271 11.32 -1.08 -8.79
C SER A 271 11.50 -0.59 -10.23
N LEU A 272 11.12 -1.43 -11.20
CA LEU A 272 11.10 -1.07 -12.61
C LEU A 272 10.14 0.10 -12.89
N PHE A 273 9.10 0.22 -12.08
CA PHE A 273 8.02 1.20 -12.26
C PHE A 273 8.38 2.58 -11.68
N LEU A 274 9.31 2.64 -10.72
CA LEU A 274 9.69 3.88 -10.06
C LEU A 274 10.87 4.62 -10.72
N SER A 275 11.31 4.16 -11.88
CA SER A 275 12.32 4.84 -12.69
C SER A 275 11.74 6.12 -13.30
N GLY A 276 12.54 7.19 -13.39
CA GLY A 276 12.06 8.45 -13.95
C GLY A 276 11.56 8.34 -15.40
N ARG A 277 12.15 7.42 -16.18
CA ARG A 277 11.72 7.15 -17.56
C ARG A 277 10.37 6.43 -17.59
N MET A 278 10.20 5.40 -16.76
CA MET A 278 8.96 4.64 -16.68
C MET A 278 7.81 5.49 -16.11
N THR A 279 8.07 6.24 -15.04
CA THR A 279 7.10 7.18 -14.47
C THR A 279 6.65 8.18 -15.52
N LYS A 280 7.58 8.88 -16.20
CA LYS A 280 7.22 9.86 -17.24
C LYS A 280 6.42 9.22 -18.37
N PHE A 281 6.80 8.02 -18.81
CA PHE A 281 6.09 7.30 -19.86
C PHE A 281 4.66 6.96 -19.44
N ALA A 282 4.49 6.26 -18.31
CA ALA A 282 3.21 5.69 -17.91
C ALA A 282 2.18 6.75 -17.47
N THR A 283 2.62 7.87 -16.88
CA THR A 283 1.69 8.95 -16.49
C THR A 283 1.11 9.68 -17.71
N HIS A 284 1.80 9.69 -18.86
CA HIS A 284 1.32 10.31 -20.10
C HIS A 284 0.55 9.35 -21.02
N LEU A 285 0.30 8.11 -20.57
CA LEU A 285 -0.58 7.19 -21.27
C LEU A 285 -2.05 7.51 -20.96
N PRO A 286 -2.96 7.54 -21.96
CA PRO A 286 -4.39 7.61 -21.71
C PRO A 286 -4.83 6.48 -20.78
N TRP A 287 -5.73 6.73 -19.82
CA TRP A 287 -6.14 5.68 -18.88
C TRP A 287 -6.73 4.44 -19.56
N GLN A 288 -7.36 4.59 -20.74
CA GLN A 288 -7.99 3.52 -21.50
C GLN A 288 -6.99 2.46 -21.99
N VAL A 289 -5.72 2.81 -22.17
CA VAL A 289 -4.69 1.80 -22.54
C VAL A 289 -4.24 0.98 -21.33
N LYS A 290 -4.58 1.43 -20.10
CA LYS A 290 -4.16 0.82 -18.84
C LYS A 290 -5.27 -0.01 -18.20
N TYR A 291 -6.54 0.36 -18.42
CA TYR A 291 -7.69 -0.22 -17.75
C TYR A 291 -8.90 -0.37 -18.69
N ASP A 292 -9.49 -1.56 -18.69
CA ASP A 292 -10.76 -1.86 -19.35
C ASP A 292 -11.91 -1.89 -18.32
N PRO A 293 -12.87 -0.94 -18.38
CA PRO A 293 -14.02 -0.91 -17.49
C PRO A 293 -15.00 -2.07 -17.67
N GLN A 294 -15.07 -2.70 -18.85
CA GLN A 294 -16.04 -3.77 -19.12
C GLN A 294 -15.63 -5.07 -18.41
N SER A 295 -14.37 -5.47 -18.56
CA SER A 295 -13.83 -6.64 -17.86
C SER A 295 -13.29 -6.34 -16.45
N ALA A 296 -13.27 -5.06 -16.04
CA ALA A 296 -12.59 -4.59 -14.84
C ALA A 296 -11.10 -5.01 -14.77
N THR A 297 -10.44 -5.11 -15.93
CA THR A 297 -9.05 -5.55 -16.05
C THR A 297 -8.11 -4.36 -16.16
N GLY A 298 -7.14 -4.29 -15.25
CA GLY A 298 -6.06 -3.31 -15.26
C GLY A 298 -4.72 -3.90 -15.69
N LYS A 299 -3.71 -3.05 -15.76
CA LYS A 299 -2.34 -3.41 -16.15
C LYS A 299 -2.25 -4.04 -17.54
N LEU A 300 -3.12 -3.60 -18.46
CA LEU A 300 -3.23 -4.20 -19.79
C LEU A 300 -1.88 -4.30 -20.52
N PRO A 301 -1.03 -3.25 -20.55
CA PRO A 301 0.26 -3.35 -21.26
C PRO A 301 1.21 -4.36 -20.59
N LEU A 302 1.20 -4.43 -19.26
CA LEU A 302 2.06 -5.35 -18.51
C LEU A 302 1.63 -6.81 -18.72
N ARG A 303 0.32 -7.06 -18.75
CA ARG A 303 -0.26 -8.38 -19.06
C ARG A 303 0.06 -8.81 -20.49
N ALA A 304 -0.04 -7.89 -21.45
CA ALA A 304 0.32 -8.16 -22.84
C ALA A 304 1.80 -8.56 -22.99
N ILE A 305 2.71 -7.87 -22.29
CA ILE A 305 4.14 -8.24 -22.25
C ILE A 305 4.31 -9.66 -21.69
N LEU A 306 3.71 -9.98 -20.55
CA LEU A 306 3.82 -11.31 -19.93
C LEU A 306 3.29 -12.44 -20.83
N LYS A 307 2.17 -12.22 -21.52
CA LYS A 307 1.62 -13.18 -22.48
C LYS A 307 2.59 -13.47 -23.63
N GLY A 308 3.31 -12.45 -24.11
CA GLY A 308 4.37 -12.59 -25.12
C GLY A 308 5.56 -13.44 -24.64
N GLU A 309 5.85 -13.43 -23.33
CA GLU A 309 6.92 -14.23 -22.70
C GLU A 309 6.51 -15.69 -22.41
N ARG A 310 5.43 -16.19 -23.02
CA ARG A 310 4.90 -17.56 -22.86
C ARG A 310 4.46 -17.92 -21.44
N LEU A 311 4.17 -16.93 -20.59
CA LEU A 311 3.44 -17.17 -19.35
C LEU A 311 1.94 -17.23 -19.66
N HIS A 312 1.39 -18.44 -19.67
CA HIS A 312 -0.05 -18.70 -19.76
C HIS A 312 -0.76 -18.63 -18.41
N MET A 313 -0.04 -18.27 -17.34
CA MET A 313 -0.62 -18.11 -16.02
C MET A 313 -1.27 -16.73 -15.90
N GLU A 314 -2.57 -16.71 -15.62
CA GLU A 314 -3.25 -15.50 -15.17
C GLU A 314 -2.74 -15.14 -13.76
N PRO A 315 -2.04 -14.00 -13.58
CA PRO A 315 -1.52 -13.62 -12.28
C PRO A 315 -2.67 -13.43 -11.28
N VAL A 316 -2.62 -14.15 -10.15
CA VAL A 316 -3.63 -14.06 -9.09
C VAL A 316 -3.35 -12.81 -8.25
N LYS A 317 -4.37 -11.96 -8.09
CA LYS A 317 -4.23 -10.69 -7.37
C LYS A 317 -4.58 -10.86 -5.89
N LYS A 318 -3.59 -11.20 -5.08
CA LYS A 318 -3.63 -11.00 -3.61
C LYS A 318 -2.50 -10.09 -3.13
N GLY A 319 -1.28 -10.28 -3.63
CA GLY A 319 -0.10 -9.55 -3.14
C GLY A 319 0.15 -9.83 -1.66
N PHE A 320 1.07 -9.11 -1.01
CA PHE A 320 1.31 -9.27 0.43
C PHE A 320 0.23 -8.53 1.23
N SER A 321 -1.02 -8.98 1.18
CA SER A 321 -2.14 -8.42 1.93
C SER A 321 -2.78 -9.49 2.81
N ALA A 322 -2.64 -9.36 4.12
CA ALA A 322 -3.33 -10.24 5.04
C ALA A 322 -4.85 -10.00 5.03
N ASN A 323 -5.64 -11.05 5.24
CA ASN A 323 -7.07 -10.92 5.48
C ASN A 323 -7.30 -10.46 6.92
N SER A 324 -7.65 -9.17 7.09
CA SER A 324 -7.84 -8.58 8.42
C SER A 324 -8.95 -9.23 9.24
N ILE A 325 -10.00 -9.80 8.61
CA ILE A 325 -11.07 -10.50 9.34
C ILE A 325 -10.51 -11.82 9.91
N SER A 326 -9.79 -12.60 9.08
CA SER A 326 -9.17 -13.85 9.51
C SER A 326 -8.15 -13.61 10.63
N LEU A 327 -7.37 -12.53 10.52
CA LEU A 327 -6.45 -12.09 11.56
C LEU A 327 -7.19 -11.71 12.86
N TRP A 328 -8.25 -10.89 12.75
CA TRP A 328 -9.06 -10.45 13.88
C TRP A 328 -9.66 -11.62 14.67
N LYS A 329 -10.19 -12.64 13.98
CA LYS A 329 -10.77 -13.85 14.60
C LYS A 329 -9.76 -14.74 15.34
N LYS A 330 -8.45 -14.53 15.15
CA LYS A 330 -7.39 -15.25 15.86
C LYS A 330 -7.05 -14.53 17.17
N ARG A 331 -5.79 -14.11 17.34
CA ARG A 331 -5.25 -13.51 18.57
C ARG A 331 -5.36 -11.98 18.57
N ASP A 332 -5.51 -11.38 17.39
CA ASP A 332 -5.47 -9.93 17.21
C ASP A 332 -6.57 -9.19 17.96
N GLN A 333 -7.75 -9.80 18.11
CA GLN A 333 -8.84 -9.24 18.91
C GLN A 333 -8.45 -9.10 20.39
N GLU A 334 -7.81 -10.11 20.98
CA GLU A 334 -7.42 -10.08 22.38
C GLU A 334 -6.31 -9.07 22.63
N ILE A 335 -5.30 -9.03 21.75
CA ILE A 335 -4.25 -8.00 21.78
C ILE A 335 -4.87 -6.60 21.69
N THR A 336 -5.76 -6.40 20.72
CA THR A 336 -6.40 -5.09 20.53
C THR A 336 -7.25 -4.71 21.75
N LYS A 337 -7.96 -5.66 22.35
CA LYS A 337 -8.74 -5.45 23.57
C LYS A 337 -7.84 -5.06 24.75
N GLN A 338 -6.72 -5.75 24.92
CA GLN A 338 -5.75 -5.49 25.99
C GLN A 338 -5.18 -4.07 25.94
N TYR A 339 -4.78 -3.60 24.75
CA TYR A 339 -4.08 -2.32 24.61
C TYR A 339 -4.98 -1.12 24.29
N VAL A 340 -6.09 -1.32 23.58
CA VAL A 340 -6.96 -0.24 23.08
C VAL A 340 -8.25 -0.15 23.88
N ASN A 341 -8.90 -1.28 24.21
CA ASN A 341 -10.24 -1.27 24.79
C ASN A 341 -10.27 -1.10 26.31
N ASN A 342 -9.21 -1.48 27.03
CA ASN A 342 -9.14 -1.23 28.47
C ASN A 342 -8.88 0.27 28.71
N SER A 343 -9.95 1.06 28.86
CA SER A 343 -9.92 2.53 28.95
C SER A 343 -9.06 3.07 30.11
N GLY A 344 -8.83 2.25 31.14
CA GLY A 344 -7.88 2.55 32.22
C GLY A 344 -6.41 2.50 31.80
N ASP A 345 -6.08 1.68 30.80
CA ASP A 345 -4.72 1.39 30.35
C ASP A 345 -4.36 2.04 29.00
N SER A 346 -5.33 2.27 28.10
CA SER A 346 -5.06 2.91 26.80
C SER A 346 -4.59 4.35 26.98
N GLU A 347 -3.35 4.61 26.57
CA GLU A 347 -2.73 5.92 26.71
C GLU A 347 -3.31 6.94 25.73
N VAL A 348 -3.71 6.52 24.52
CA VAL A 348 -4.32 7.43 23.53
C VAL A 348 -5.73 7.85 23.93
N VAL A 349 -6.46 6.98 24.64
CA VAL A 349 -7.76 7.33 25.23
C VAL A 349 -7.58 8.27 26.43
N ARG A 350 -6.70 7.93 27.38
CA ARG A 350 -6.40 8.80 28.54
C ARG A 350 -5.87 10.17 28.13
N ALA A 351 -5.10 10.24 27.05
CA ALA A 351 -4.59 11.48 26.50
C ALA A 351 -5.66 12.32 25.79
N GLY A 352 -6.88 11.81 25.60
CA GLY A 352 -7.99 12.50 24.93
C GLY A 352 -7.83 12.58 23.40
N ILE A 353 -7.04 11.67 22.81
CA ILE A 353 -6.80 11.59 21.36
C ILE A 353 -7.87 10.76 20.68
N ILE A 354 -8.28 9.67 21.31
CA ILE A 354 -9.29 8.72 20.83
C ILE A 354 -10.46 8.67 21.82
N SER A 355 -11.67 8.50 21.30
CA SER A 355 -12.89 8.38 22.11
C SER A 355 -12.97 7.00 22.76
N GLY A 356 -12.90 6.95 24.09
CA GLY A 356 -13.06 5.70 24.85
C GLY A 356 -14.44 5.06 24.67
N ASP A 357 -15.51 5.88 24.62
CA ASP A 357 -16.88 5.42 24.37
C ASP A 357 -17.01 4.73 23.00
N TRP A 358 -16.38 5.31 21.96
CA TRP A 358 -16.41 4.73 20.62
C TRP A 358 -15.66 3.39 20.57
N VAL A 359 -14.49 3.32 21.20
CA VAL A 359 -13.68 2.09 21.27
C VAL A 359 -14.45 0.97 21.98
N GLN A 360 -15.09 1.28 23.11
CA GLN A 360 -15.88 0.31 23.87
C GLN A 360 -17.03 -0.24 23.02
N LYS A 361 -17.89 0.65 22.50
CA LYS A 361 -19.05 0.27 21.67
C LYS A 361 -18.64 -0.52 20.44
N THR A 362 -17.54 -0.12 19.79
CA THR A 362 -17.03 -0.82 18.61
C THR A 362 -16.51 -2.21 18.96
N THR A 363 -15.81 -2.35 20.08
CA THR A 363 -15.31 -3.66 20.54
C THR A 363 -16.48 -4.61 20.84
N GLU A 364 -17.49 -4.14 21.58
CA GLU A 364 -18.71 -4.91 21.88
C GLU A 364 -19.45 -5.32 20.58
N LYS A 365 -19.62 -4.37 19.65
CA LYS A 365 -20.22 -4.62 18.33
C LYS A 365 -19.46 -5.70 17.55
N LEU A 366 -18.14 -5.61 17.47
CA LEU A 366 -17.31 -6.56 16.73
C LEU A 366 -17.31 -7.96 17.37
N LEU A 367 -17.41 -8.05 18.69
CA LEU A 367 -17.53 -9.32 19.43
C LEU A 367 -18.90 -9.99 19.23
N ALA A 368 -19.96 -9.20 19.06
CA ALA A 368 -21.32 -9.71 18.85
C ALA A 368 -21.60 -10.18 17.41
N GLN A 369 -20.71 -9.87 16.45
CA GLN A 369 -20.88 -10.19 15.04
C GLN A 369 -20.17 -11.48 14.64
N GLU A 370 -20.88 -12.41 14.02
CA GLU A 370 -20.29 -13.62 13.41
C GLU A 370 -19.35 -13.26 12.24
N GLU A 371 -19.76 -12.27 11.45
CA GLU A 371 -18.96 -11.67 10.38
C GLU A 371 -18.72 -10.18 10.69
N PRO A 372 -17.57 -9.84 11.29
CA PRO A 372 -17.29 -8.46 11.67
C PRO A 372 -17.06 -7.57 10.45
N ASP A 373 -17.58 -6.34 10.51
CA ASP A 373 -17.35 -5.34 9.45
C ASP A 373 -15.85 -5.02 9.34
N VAL A 374 -15.30 -5.33 8.16
CA VAL A 374 -13.88 -5.15 7.82
C VAL A 374 -13.37 -3.74 8.08
N ARG A 375 -14.21 -2.71 7.92
CA ARG A 375 -13.81 -1.31 8.12
C ARG A 375 -13.49 -1.03 9.58
N TYR A 376 -14.33 -1.52 10.49
CA TYR A 376 -14.14 -1.35 11.93
C TYR A 376 -12.98 -2.21 12.43
N VAL A 377 -12.81 -3.43 11.90
CA VAL A 377 -11.62 -4.25 12.19
C VAL A 377 -10.33 -3.51 11.82
N ASN A 378 -10.23 -2.99 10.59
CA ASN A 378 -9.06 -2.23 10.15
C ASN A 378 -8.85 -0.96 10.97
N LYS A 379 -9.94 -0.32 11.43
CA LYS A 379 -9.87 0.85 12.31
C LYS A 379 -9.28 0.49 13.66
N MET A 380 -9.74 -0.59 14.28
CA MET A 380 -9.23 -1.06 15.58
C MET A 380 -7.73 -1.43 15.50
N LEU A 381 -7.28 -2.07 14.42
CA LEU A 381 -5.85 -2.33 14.16
C LEU A 381 -5.05 -1.02 13.98
N ALA A 382 -5.62 -0.01 13.32
CA ALA A 382 -4.98 1.30 13.20
C ALA A 382 -4.88 2.03 14.56
N LEU A 383 -5.88 1.89 15.44
CA LEU A 383 -5.83 2.42 16.80
C LEU A 383 -4.78 1.68 17.65
N LEU A 384 -4.64 0.37 17.50
CA LEU A 384 -3.56 -0.39 18.14
C LEU A 384 -2.19 0.12 17.71
N ALA A 385 -1.97 0.36 16.41
CA ALA A 385 -0.71 0.93 15.95
C ALA A 385 -0.47 2.36 16.46
N LEU A 386 -1.53 3.15 16.65
CA LEU A 386 -1.43 4.46 17.29
C LEU A 386 -1.06 4.36 18.77
N GLU A 387 -1.67 3.44 19.52
CA GLU A 387 -1.33 3.15 20.91
C GLU A 387 0.15 2.74 21.04
N VAL A 388 0.61 1.80 20.19
CA VAL A 388 2.02 1.37 20.15
C VAL A 388 2.94 2.55 19.82
N TRP A 389 2.62 3.36 18.81
CA TRP A 389 3.42 4.54 18.46
C TRP A 389 3.47 5.56 19.60
N TRP A 390 2.35 5.79 20.27
CA TRP A 390 2.28 6.69 21.42
C TRP A 390 3.19 6.22 22.56
N ARG A 391 3.13 4.93 22.90
CA ARG A 391 3.97 4.31 23.92
C ARG A 391 5.46 4.33 23.58
N LEU A 392 5.81 4.20 22.30
CA LEU A 392 7.20 4.23 21.85
C LEU A 392 7.80 5.65 21.83
N PHE A 393 7.05 6.62 21.34
CA PHE A 393 7.59 7.93 20.95
C PHE A 393 7.16 9.09 21.85
N VAL A 394 5.99 8.99 22.49
CA VAL A 394 5.42 10.08 23.30
C VAL A 394 5.65 9.82 24.78
N SER A 395 5.06 8.76 25.33
CA SER A 395 5.16 8.44 26.77
C SER A 395 6.40 7.62 27.13
N LYS A 396 6.98 6.91 26.15
CA LYS A 396 8.15 6.03 26.33
C LYS A 396 7.92 4.87 27.31
N THR A 397 6.68 4.39 27.41
CA THR A 397 6.28 3.26 28.26
C THR A 397 6.45 1.89 27.60
N MET A 398 6.83 1.86 26.32
CA MET A 398 7.10 0.63 25.56
C MET A 398 8.46 0.71 24.86
N LYS A 399 9.17 -0.41 24.78
CA LYS A 399 10.40 -0.61 24.01
C LYS A 399 10.06 -1.29 22.68
N GLY A 400 10.73 -0.88 21.60
CA GLY A 400 10.51 -1.51 20.28
C GLY A 400 11.00 -2.96 20.16
N SER A 401 11.59 -3.55 21.20
CA SER A 401 11.91 -4.99 21.26
C SER A 401 10.79 -5.83 21.89
N GLU A 402 9.75 -5.19 22.44
CA GLU A 402 8.61 -5.88 23.02
C GLU A 402 7.78 -6.56 21.93
N LYS A 403 7.14 -7.67 22.33
CA LYS A 403 6.18 -8.42 21.52
C LYS A 403 4.79 -8.21 22.10
N LEU A 404 3.78 -8.16 21.23
CA LEU A 404 2.38 -8.06 21.63
C LEU A 404 1.78 -9.43 21.98
#